data_AF-A0A8J5BKR2-F1
#
_entry.id   AF-A0A8J5BKR2-F1
#
_cell.length_a   1.000
_cell.length_b   1.000
_cell.length_c   1.000
_cell.angle_alpha   90.00
_cell.angle_beta   90.00
_cell.angle_gamma   90.00
#
_symmetry.space_group_name_H-M   'P 1'
#
loop_
_entity.id
_entity.type
_entity.pdbx_description
1 polymer ?
#
loop_
_entity_poly.entity_id
_entity_poly.type
_entity_poly.pdbx_seq_one_letter_code
_entity_poly.pdbx_strand_id
1 'polypeptide(L)'
;MPASGQFTWQLTGNVAVNTLFSTAFPIFTAIYAIRGLKEGPIEAASKTEARLAKKLDIDAETLNENFAPLILVGYPIFAVNIQPLGTLALLWGRTTGLINHLDDNQLEKALSGWTKFAQAYTWVTGGICLAALGIWSRRRQKKRSKQVKKTLLLGAPEISLLLFSAIFLPVVTQPIEVFP
;
A
#
# COMPACT_ATOMS: atom_id res chain seq x y z
N MET A 1 12.79 -11.96 -37.88
CA MET A 1 11.50 -12.09 -37.18
C MET A 1 11.37 -13.55 -36.75
N PRO A 2 11.30 -13.88 -35.46
CA PRO A 2 10.91 -15.23 -35.06
C PRO A 2 9.39 -15.39 -35.24
N ALA A 3 9.02 -16.54 -35.77
CA ALA A 3 7.66 -16.96 -36.08
C ALA A 3 6.97 -17.57 -34.84
N SER A 4 5.64 -17.41 -34.78
CA SER A 4 4.72 -17.88 -33.73
C SER A 4 4.95 -17.29 -32.33
N GLY A 5 4.09 -16.35 -31.96
CA GLY A 5 4.06 -15.70 -30.65
C GLY A 5 3.63 -16.63 -29.52
N GLN A 6 4.52 -17.50 -29.09
CA GLN A 6 4.46 -18.03 -27.73
C GLN A 6 4.88 -16.92 -26.77
N PHE A 7 3.92 -16.12 -26.33
CA PHE A 7 4.03 -15.40 -25.07
C PHE A 7 3.96 -16.45 -23.95
N THR A 8 5.10 -17.06 -23.61
CA THR A 8 5.22 -17.73 -22.32
C THR A 8 5.13 -16.65 -21.24
N TRP A 9 3.96 -16.49 -20.65
CA TRP A 9 3.77 -15.73 -19.42
C TRP A 9 4.58 -16.43 -18.32
N GLN A 10 5.87 -16.11 -18.22
CA GLN A 10 6.66 -16.54 -17.08
C GLN A 10 6.13 -15.78 -15.87
N LEU A 11 5.56 -16.54 -14.92
CA LEU A 11 5.45 -16.12 -13.52
C LEU A 11 6.87 -15.88 -13.02
N THR A 12 7.38 -14.67 -13.25
CA THR A 12 8.70 -14.25 -12.80
C THR A 12 8.65 -13.98 -11.29
N GLY A 13 9.81 -14.04 -10.63
CA GLY A 13 9.93 -13.66 -9.22
C GLY A 13 9.34 -12.26 -8.92
N ASN A 14 9.30 -11.37 -9.91
CA ASN A 14 8.70 -10.04 -9.79
C ASN A 14 7.18 -10.07 -9.59
N VAL A 15 6.46 -10.99 -10.25
CA VAL A 15 5.00 -11.14 -10.04
C VAL A 15 4.72 -11.61 -8.61
N ALA A 16 5.48 -12.61 -8.13
CA ALA A 16 5.35 -13.10 -6.76
C ALA A 16 5.67 -12.00 -5.72
N VAL A 17 6.74 -11.23 -5.93
CA VAL A 17 7.13 -10.11 -5.07
C VAL A 17 6.05 -9.03 -5.06
N ASN A 18 5.52 -8.62 -6.21
CA ASN A 18 4.48 -7.58 -6.29
C ASN A 18 3.15 -8.03 -5.69
N THR A 19 2.80 -9.33 -5.78
CA THR A 19 1.63 -9.91 -5.12
C THR A 19 1.79 -9.92 -3.61
N LEU A 20 2.95 -10.37 -3.11
CA LEU A 20 3.25 -10.36 -1.68
C LEU A 20 3.25 -8.93 -1.15
N PHE A 21 3.88 -8.00 -1.86
CA PHE A 21 3.87 -6.58 -1.52
C PHE A 21 2.44 -6.03 -1.47
N SER A 22 1.63 -6.28 -2.51
CA SER A 22 0.27 -5.74 -2.60
C SER A 22 -0.65 -6.29 -1.51
N THR A 23 -0.40 -7.51 -1.05
CA THR A 23 -1.16 -8.13 0.05
C THR A 23 -0.68 -7.62 1.41
N ALA A 24 0.64 -7.48 1.58
CA ALA A 24 1.25 -7.16 2.86
C ALA A 24 1.19 -5.65 3.19
N PHE A 25 1.38 -4.79 2.20
CA PHE A 25 1.50 -3.34 2.40
C PHE A 25 0.30 -2.72 3.15
N PRO A 26 -0.97 -2.99 2.79
CA PRO A 26 -2.12 -2.45 3.51
C PRO A 26 -2.18 -2.93 4.97
N ILE A 27 -1.86 -4.22 5.20
CA ILE A 27 -1.86 -4.85 6.52
C ILE A 27 -0.80 -4.22 7.41
N PHE A 28 0.45 -4.11 6.92
CA PHE A 28 1.53 -3.48 7.65
C PHE A 28 1.20 -2.03 7.98
N THR A 29 0.71 -1.26 7.00
CA THR A 29 0.33 0.14 7.21
C THR A 29 -0.77 0.27 8.27
N ALA A 30 -1.77 -0.60 8.28
CA ALA A 30 -2.81 -0.62 9.30
C ALA A 30 -2.27 -0.95 10.70
N ILE A 31 -1.40 -1.96 10.84
CA ILE A 31 -0.76 -2.31 12.12
C ILE A 31 0.03 -1.12 12.67
N TYR A 32 0.79 -0.45 11.81
CA TYR A 32 1.57 0.73 12.16
C TYR A 32 0.69 1.93 12.56
N ALA A 33 -0.45 2.13 11.89
CA ALA A 33 -1.45 3.11 12.28
C ALA A 33 -2.02 2.82 13.67
N ILE A 34 -2.42 1.57 13.93
CA ILE A 34 -2.99 1.14 15.23
C ILE A 34 -1.97 1.32 16.35
N ARG A 35 -0.69 0.96 16.13
CA ARG A 35 0.38 1.22 17.10
C ARG A 35 0.54 2.72 17.36
N GLY A 36 0.40 3.53 16.31
CA GLY A 36 0.35 4.98 16.40
C GLY A 36 -0.79 5.51 17.27
N LEU A 37 -1.90 4.79 17.48
CA LEU A 37 -3.00 5.28 18.31
C LEU A 37 -2.73 5.19 19.83
N LYS A 38 -1.83 4.31 20.27
CA LYS A 38 -1.59 4.06 21.71
C LYS A 38 -0.97 5.26 22.41
N GLU A 39 -1.54 5.73 23.51
CA GLU A 39 -0.92 6.77 24.34
C GLU A 39 0.27 6.18 25.12
N GLY A 40 1.49 6.53 24.72
CA GLY A 40 2.73 6.01 25.34
C GLY A 40 3.90 5.97 24.35
N PRO A 41 5.12 5.64 24.80
CA PRO A 41 6.25 5.41 23.90
C PRO A 41 5.92 4.28 22.92
N ILE A 42 6.42 4.38 21.68
CA ILE A 42 6.23 3.33 20.68
C ILE A 42 7.21 2.22 21.00
N GLU A 43 6.69 1.07 21.45
CA GLU A 43 7.49 -0.12 21.71
C GLU A 43 7.72 -0.90 20.42
N ALA A 44 8.88 -1.56 20.28
CA ALA A 44 9.14 -2.47 19.17
C ALA A 44 8.16 -3.64 19.18
N ALA A 45 7.56 -3.99 18.04
CA ALA A 45 6.58 -5.06 17.95
C ALA A 45 7.21 -6.46 17.96
N SER A 46 8.52 -6.56 17.75
CA SER A 46 9.22 -7.85 17.77
C SER A 46 10.67 -7.73 18.21
N LYS A 47 11.25 -8.87 18.63
CA LYS A 47 12.69 -8.99 18.88
C LYS A 47 13.52 -8.63 17.64
N THR A 48 12.99 -8.89 16.44
CA THR A 48 13.65 -8.56 15.17
C THR A 48 13.66 -7.06 14.92
N GLU A 49 12.53 -6.39 15.14
CA GLU A 49 12.43 -4.91 15.04
C GLU A 49 13.34 -4.23 16.06
N ALA A 50 13.37 -4.73 17.31
CA ALA A 50 14.28 -4.22 18.35
C ALA A 50 15.75 -4.43 17.98
N ARG A 51 16.10 -5.58 17.39
CA ARG A 51 17.45 -5.85 16.87
C ARG A 51 17.81 -4.92 15.73
N LEU A 52 16.89 -4.66 14.81
CA LEU A 52 17.11 -3.75 13.68
C LEU A 52 17.31 -2.32 14.17
N ALA A 53 16.45 -1.83 15.06
CA ALA A 53 16.58 -0.52 15.69
C ALA A 53 17.95 -0.36 16.36
N LYS A 54 18.36 -1.36 17.15
CA LYS A 54 19.71 -1.40 17.77
C LYS A 54 20.84 -1.42 16.75
N LYS A 55 20.70 -2.15 15.63
CA LYS A 55 21.71 -2.23 14.57
C LYS A 55 21.91 -0.90 13.84
N LEU A 56 20.84 -0.13 13.72
CA LEU A 56 20.81 1.16 13.05
C LEU A 56 21.07 2.34 14.01
N ASP A 57 21.29 2.06 15.29
CA ASP A 57 21.45 3.05 16.36
C ASP A 57 20.30 4.07 16.43
N ILE A 58 19.06 3.58 16.24
CA ILE A 58 17.83 4.37 16.32
C ILE A 58 16.85 3.76 17.32
N ASP A 59 15.95 4.58 17.86
CA ASP A 59 14.84 4.09 18.68
C ASP A 59 13.65 3.63 17.81
N ALA A 60 12.73 2.89 18.44
CA ALA A 60 11.54 2.37 17.77
C ALA A 60 10.61 3.48 17.26
N GLU A 61 10.73 4.69 17.80
CA GLU A 61 9.91 5.82 17.38
C GLU A 61 10.46 6.46 16.10
N THR A 62 11.77 6.65 16.01
CA THR A 62 12.49 7.11 14.82
C THR A 62 12.33 6.11 13.68
N LEU A 63 12.38 4.80 13.98
CA LEU A 63 12.05 3.76 13.00
C LEU A 63 10.62 3.93 12.47
N ASN A 64 9.67 4.29 13.33
CA ASN A 64 8.28 4.53 12.93
C ASN A 64 8.12 5.84 12.13
N GLU A 65 8.88 6.89 12.47
CA GLU A 65 8.92 8.12 11.66
C GLU A 65 9.46 7.86 10.25
N ASN A 66 10.45 6.97 10.11
CA ASN A 66 11.01 6.56 8.82
C ASN A 66 10.02 5.74 7.96
N PHE A 67 8.92 5.24 8.53
CA PHE A 67 7.87 4.58 7.76
C PHE A 67 6.98 5.61 7.03
N ALA A 68 6.94 6.88 7.45
CA ALA A 68 6.12 7.88 6.77
C ALA A 68 6.51 8.09 5.29
N PRO A 69 7.81 8.24 4.94
CA PRO A 69 8.25 8.21 3.55
C PRO A 69 7.94 6.90 2.82
N LEU A 70 7.94 5.76 3.51
CA LEU A 70 7.63 4.46 2.88
C LEU A 70 6.17 4.37 2.43
N ILE A 71 5.23 4.99 3.16
CA ILE A 71 3.83 5.08 2.72
C ILE A 71 3.72 5.90 1.43
N LEU A 72 4.46 7.01 1.34
CA LEU A 72 4.47 7.90 0.17
C LEU A 72 4.95 7.18 -1.10
N VAL A 73 5.95 6.31 -0.98
CA VAL A 73 6.48 5.53 -2.10
C VAL A 73 5.69 4.25 -2.34
N GLY A 74 5.28 3.57 -1.27
CA GLY A 74 4.63 2.25 -1.34
C GLY A 74 3.22 2.29 -1.91
N TYR A 75 2.44 3.33 -1.61
CA TYR A 75 1.07 3.42 -2.12
C TYR A 75 0.97 3.56 -3.65
N PRO A 76 1.75 4.45 -4.32
CA PRO A 76 1.79 4.48 -5.79
C PRO A 76 2.13 3.11 -6.39
N ILE A 77 3.13 2.43 -5.85
CA ILE A 77 3.55 1.09 -6.30
C ILE A 77 2.40 0.09 -6.14
N PHE A 78 1.70 0.12 -5.01
CA PHE A 78 0.54 -0.73 -4.78
C PHE A 78 -0.59 -0.45 -5.78
N ALA A 79 -0.95 0.82 -5.96
CA ALA A 79 -2.04 1.24 -6.82
C ALA A 79 -1.82 0.84 -8.29
N VAL A 80 -0.59 0.94 -8.80
CA VAL A 80 -0.30 0.53 -10.19
C VAL A 80 -0.21 -0.98 -10.39
N ASN A 81 0.09 -1.75 -9.33
CA ASN A 81 0.29 -3.19 -9.44
C ASN A 81 -0.98 -4.01 -9.17
N ILE A 82 -1.92 -3.52 -8.34
CA ILE A 82 -3.05 -4.35 -7.91
C ILE A 82 -3.93 -4.80 -9.08
N GLN A 83 -4.30 -3.90 -9.99
CA GLN A 83 -5.16 -4.22 -11.13
C GLN A 83 -4.53 -5.27 -12.07
N PRO A 84 -3.31 -5.08 -12.61
CA PRO A 84 -2.71 -6.06 -13.52
C PRO A 84 -2.49 -7.42 -12.86
N LEU A 85 -2.22 -7.48 -11.55
CA LEU A 85 -2.00 -8.76 -10.85
C LEU A 85 -3.21 -9.69 -10.88
N GLY A 86 -4.43 -9.18 -10.64
CA GLY A 86 -5.62 -10.06 -10.70
C GLY A 86 -6.10 -10.34 -12.12
N THR A 87 -5.89 -9.43 -13.07
CA THR A 87 -6.08 -9.74 -14.50
C THR A 87 -5.16 -10.88 -14.93
N LEU A 88 -3.88 -10.83 -14.55
CA LEU A 88 -2.93 -11.91 -14.80
C LEU A 88 -3.33 -13.21 -14.09
N ALA A 89 -3.84 -13.15 -12.86
CA ALA A 89 -4.31 -14.32 -12.13
C ALA A 89 -5.50 -15.01 -12.81
N LEU A 90 -6.49 -14.23 -13.29
CA LEU A 90 -7.65 -14.76 -14.02
C LEU A 90 -7.23 -15.38 -15.36
N LEU A 91 -6.38 -14.68 -16.13
CA LEU A 91 -5.86 -15.21 -17.39
C LEU A 91 -5.02 -16.48 -17.18
N TRP A 92 -4.15 -16.48 -16.17
CA TRP A 92 -3.36 -17.65 -15.81
C TRP A 92 -4.24 -18.83 -15.39
N GLY A 93 -5.27 -18.59 -14.58
CA GLY A 93 -6.25 -19.60 -14.18
C GLY A 93 -6.97 -20.22 -15.39
N ARG A 94 -7.29 -19.42 -16.42
CA ARG A 94 -7.86 -19.93 -17.67
C ARG A 94 -6.83 -20.76 -18.44
N THR A 95 -5.60 -20.28 -18.60
CA THR A 95 -4.55 -21.01 -19.34
C THR A 95 -4.13 -22.33 -18.69
N THR A 96 -4.24 -22.44 -17.36
CA THR A 96 -3.93 -23.68 -16.61
C THR A 96 -5.12 -24.61 -16.47
N GLY A 97 -6.29 -24.23 -17.00
CA GLY A 97 -7.52 -25.04 -16.93
C GLY A 97 -8.23 -25.02 -15.58
N LEU A 98 -7.77 -24.22 -14.61
CA LEU A 98 -8.42 -24.08 -13.28
C LEU A 98 -9.84 -23.50 -13.38
N ILE A 99 -10.10 -22.64 -14.37
CA ILE A 99 -11.41 -22.01 -14.60
C ILE A 99 -11.93 -22.24 -16.04
N ASN A 100 -11.60 -23.38 -16.64
CA ASN A 100 -11.91 -23.70 -18.05
C ASN A 100 -13.41 -23.79 -18.40
N HIS A 101 -14.28 -23.77 -17.39
CA HIS A 101 -15.74 -23.84 -17.56
C HIS A 101 -16.40 -22.47 -17.74
N LEU A 102 -15.64 -21.37 -17.57
CA LEU A 102 -16.15 -20.03 -17.79
C LEU A 102 -16.23 -19.74 -19.29
N ASP A 103 -17.42 -19.38 -19.77
CA ASP A 103 -17.58 -18.83 -21.12
C ASP A 103 -16.95 -17.44 -21.24
N ASP A 104 -16.80 -16.92 -22.46
CA ASP A 104 -16.13 -15.63 -22.69
C ASP A 104 -16.87 -14.46 -22.02
N ASN A 105 -18.21 -14.47 -21.99
CA ASN A 105 -19.01 -13.46 -21.31
C ASN A 105 -18.82 -13.49 -19.78
N GLN A 106 -18.65 -14.68 -19.21
CA GLN A 106 -18.37 -14.88 -17.79
C GLN A 106 -16.95 -14.44 -17.43
N LEU A 107 -15.98 -14.66 -18.32
CA LEU A 107 -14.62 -14.14 -18.13
C LEU A 107 -14.60 -12.60 -18.17
N GLU A 108 -15.30 -11.98 -19.12
CA GLU A 108 -15.41 -10.51 -19.19
C GLU A 108 -16.07 -9.94 -17.93
N LYS A 109 -17.12 -10.57 -17.43
CA LYS A 109 -17.74 -10.20 -16.15
C LYS A 109 -16.78 -10.34 -14.97
N ALA A 110 -15.97 -11.39 -14.94
CA ALA A 110 -14.96 -11.59 -13.89
C ALA A 110 -13.85 -10.53 -13.95
N LEU A 111 -13.41 -10.16 -15.15
CA LEU A 111 -12.43 -9.08 -15.36
C LEU A 111 -12.99 -7.72 -14.95
N SER A 112 -14.23 -7.40 -15.35
CA SER A 112 -14.92 -6.17 -14.92
C SER A 112 -15.13 -6.14 -13.40
N GLY A 113 -15.52 -7.27 -12.81
CA GLY A 113 -15.63 -7.43 -11.36
C GLY A 113 -14.30 -7.21 -10.64
N TRP A 114 -13.20 -7.75 -11.18
CA TRP A 114 -11.86 -7.52 -10.63
C TRP A 114 -11.45 -6.06 -10.69
N THR A 115 -11.69 -5.36 -11.80
CA THR A 115 -11.38 -3.92 -11.92
C THR A 115 -12.08 -3.11 -10.82
N LYS A 116 -13.37 -3.39 -10.57
CA LYS A 116 -14.13 -2.74 -9.48
C LYS A 116 -13.55 -3.07 -8.10
N PHE A 117 -13.22 -4.34 -7.85
CA PHE A 117 -12.59 -4.76 -6.60
C PHE A 117 -11.23 -4.07 -6.39
N ALA A 118 -10.38 -4.05 -7.42
CA ALA A 118 -9.06 -3.44 -7.38
C ALA A 118 -9.14 -1.94 -7.09
N GLN A 119 -10.08 -1.23 -7.72
CA GLN A 119 -10.32 0.19 -7.44
C GLN A 119 -10.78 0.42 -6.00
N ALA A 120 -11.77 -0.34 -5.51
CA ALA A 120 -12.23 -0.24 -4.13
C ALA A 120 -11.12 -0.56 -3.12
N TYR A 121 -10.31 -1.59 -3.39
CA TYR A 121 -9.18 -1.97 -2.54
C TYR A 121 -8.08 -0.90 -2.54
N THR A 122 -7.87 -0.22 -3.68
CA THR A 122 -6.98 0.93 -3.82
C THR A 122 -7.43 2.10 -2.94
N TRP A 123 -8.74 2.38 -2.92
CA TRP A 123 -9.30 3.43 -2.08
C TRP A 123 -9.19 3.13 -0.59
N VAL A 124 -9.59 1.92 -0.18
CA VAL A 124 -9.51 1.48 1.23
C VAL A 124 -8.07 1.57 1.73
N THR A 125 -7.12 1.07 0.95
CA THR A 125 -5.70 1.14 1.30
C THR A 125 -5.20 2.58 1.40
N GLY A 126 -5.61 3.47 0.48
CA GLY A 126 -5.23 4.87 0.55
C GLY A 126 -5.84 5.59 1.76
N GLY A 127 -7.06 5.24 2.17
CA GLY A 127 -7.66 5.70 3.42
C GLY A 127 -6.86 5.24 4.66
N ILE A 128 -6.39 4.00 4.68
CA ILE A 128 -5.51 3.48 5.73
C ILE A 128 -4.19 4.29 5.78
N CYS A 129 -3.61 4.60 4.61
CA CYS A 129 -2.40 5.40 4.49
C CYS A 129 -2.59 6.83 5.02
N LEU A 130 -3.68 7.51 4.65
CA LEU A 130 -4.04 8.82 5.19
C LEU A 130 -4.15 8.80 6.71
N ALA A 131 -4.87 7.80 7.25
CA ALA A 131 -5.06 7.67 8.69
C ALA A 131 -3.71 7.47 9.41
N ALA A 132 -2.86 6.58 8.89
CA ALA A 132 -1.53 6.32 9.44
C ALA A 132 -0.67 7.60 9.52
N LEU A 133 -0.55 8.32 8.39
CA LEU A 133 0.22 9.56 8.30
C LEU A 133 -0.37 10.67 9.20
N GLY A 134 -1.71 10.76 9.27
CA GLY A 134 -2.40 11.71 10.15
C GLY A 134 -2.15 11.43 11.65
N ILE A 135 -2.19 10.16 12.07
CA ILE A 135 -1.89 9.76 13.45
C ILE A 135 -0.45 10.14 13.82
N TRP A 136 0.50 9.93 12.91
CA TRP A 136 1.90 10.26 13.14
C TRP A 136 2.18 11.75 13.18
N SER A 137 1.63 12.49 12.23
CA SER A 137 1.66 13.96 12.24
C SER A 137 1.13 14.50 13.57
N ARG A 138 -0.04 14.03 14.02
CA ARG A 138 -0.64 14.44 15.30
C ARG A 138 0.27 14.14 16.50
N ARG A 139 0.88 12.95 16.56
CA ARG A 139 1.76 12.57 17.68
C ARG A 139 3.02 13.41 17.73
N ARG A 140 3.66 13.62 16.57
CA ARG A 140 4.84 14.47 16.44
C ARG A 140 4.53 15.89 16.91
N GLN A 141 3.39 16.44 16.51
CA GLN A 141 2.95 17.76 16.97
C GLN A 141 2.66 17.81 18.49
N LYS A 142 1.97 16.80 19.07
CA LYS A 142 1.69 16.72 20.52
C LYS A 142 2.97 16.65 21.37
N LYS A 143 4.05 16.06 20.85
CA LYS A 143 5.36 16.05 21.50
C LYS A 143 6.07 17.39 21.39
N ARG A 144 6.09 17.97 20.19
CA ARG A 144 6.71 19.27 19.93
C ARG A 144 6.05 20.39 20.73
N SER A 145 4.72 20.40 20.86
CA SER A 145 4.01 21.40 21.67
C SER A 145 4.39 21.35 23.16
N LYS A 146 4.88 20.20 23.66
CA LYS A 146 5.42 20.07 25.02
C LYS A 146 6.87 20.56 25.15
N GLN A 147 7.64 20.55 24.07
CA GLN A 147 9.09 20.85 24.08
C GLN A 147 9.44 22.25 23.57
N VAL A 148 8.70 22.78 22.58
CA VAL A 148 9.01 24.04 21.90
C VAL A 148 7.72 24.86 21.79
N LYS A 149 7.62 25.93 22.57
CA LYS A 149 6.41 26.79 22.64
C LYS A 149 6.19 27.68 21.40
N LYS A 150 7.13 27.79 20.43
CA LYS A 150 7.09 28.90 19.46
C LYS A 150 7.39 28.64 17.98
N THR A 151 7.69 27.41 17.53
CA THR A 151 7.96 27.19 16.08
C THR A 151 7.30 25.92 15.55
N LEU A 152 6.41 26.11 14.56
CA LEU A 152 5.87 25.06 13.69
C LEU A 152 6.96 24.64 12.70
N LEU A 153 7.69 23.57 13.04
CA LEU A 153 8.60 22.92 12.10
C LEU A 153 7.85 21.80 11.39
N LEU A 154 7.91 21.75 10.05
CA LEU A 154 7.41 20.62 9.27
C LEU A 154 8.40 19.45 9.38
N GLY A 155 7.91 18.24 9.64
CA GLY A 155 8.69 17.01 9.68
C GLY A 155 8.35 16.07 8.52
N ALA A 156 9.02 14.92 8.50
CA ALA A 156 8.80 13.90 7.47
C ALA A 156 7.33 13.40 7.42
N PRO A 157 6.61 13.16 8.54
CA PRO A 157 5.21 12.77 8.51
C PRO A 157 4.29 13.85 7.92
N GLU A 158 4.52 15.12 8.24
CA GLU A 158 3.71 16.23 7.73
C GLU A 158 3.91 16.44 6.22
N ILE A 159 5.17 16.39 5.75
CA ILE A 159 5.49 16.49 4.32
C ILE A 159 4.95 15.28 3.57
N SER A 160 5.13 14.07 4.11
CA SER A 160 4.62 12.84 3.51
C SER A 160 3.10 12.85 3.42
N LEU A 161 2.40 13.34 4.46
CA LEU A 161 0.94 13.48 4.45
C LEU A 161 0.46 14.44 3.36
N LEU A 162 1.13 15.59 3.22
CA LEU A 162 0.77 16.59 2.21
C LEU A 162 0.97 16.05 0.79
N LEU A 163 2.14 15.45 0.53
CA LEU A 163 2.44 14.83 -0.77
C LEU A 163 1.52 13.64 -1.06
N PHE A 164 1.28 12.79 -0.07
CA PHE A 164 0.36 11.66 -0.19
C PHE A 164 -1.04 12.12 -0.54
N SER A 165 -1.54 13.17 0.13
CA SER A 165 -2.88 13.71 -0.13
C SER A 165 -3.01 14.19 -1.58
N ALA A 166 -1.96 14.80 -2.14
CA ALA A 166 -1.91 15.20 -3.55
C ALA A 166 -1.92 14.02 -4.53
N ILE A 167 -1.29 12.89 -4.16
CA ILE A 167 -1.30 11.65 -4.97
C ILE A 167 -2.64 10.92 -4.85
N PHE A 168 -3.20 10.87 -3.64
CA PHE A 168 -4.41 10.11 -3.34
C PHE A 168 -5.66 10.76 -3.92
N LEU A 169 -5.75 12.09 -3.88
CA LEU A 169 -6.93 12.83 -4.32
C LEU A 169 -7.37 12.45 -5.75
N PRO A 170 -6.49 12.48 -6.78
CA PRO A 170 -6.85 12.02 -8.13
C PRO A 170 -7.44 10.59 -8.15
N VAL A 171 -6.88 9.67 -7.37
CA VAL A 171 -7.27 8.26 -7.34
C VAL A 171 -8.69 8.05 -6.80
N VAL A 172 -9.10 8.85 -5.81
CA VAL A 172 -10.46 8.76 -5.23
C VAL A 172 -11.48 9.67 -5.90
N THR A 173 -11.04 10.70 -6.61
CA THR A 173 -11.94 11.57 -7.38
C THR A 173 -12.35 10.97 -8.73
N GLN A 174 -11.62 9.96 -9.21
CA GLN A 174 -12.05 9.21 -10.38
C GLN A 174 -13.31 8.41 -10.02
N PRO A 175 -14.42 8.56 -10.77
CA PRO A 175 -15.59 7.73 -10.54
C PRO A 175 -15.20 6.25 -10.64
N ILE A 176 -15.87 5.40 -9.87
CA ILE A 176 -15.78 3.96 -10.11
C ILE A 176 -16.33 3.75 -11.51
N GLU A 177 -15.47 3.36 -12.45
CA GLU A 177 -15.89 3.15 -13.84
C GLU A 177 -16.99 2.09 -13.85
N VAL A 178 -18.22 2.55 -14.05
CA VAL A 178 -19.34 1.69 -14.39
C VAL A 178 -19.17 1.42 -15.87
N PHE A 179 -18.31 0.46 -16.23
CA PHE A 179 -18.36 -0.08 -17.59
C PHE A 179 -19.79 -0.58 -17.84
N PRO A 180 -20.48 -0.09 -18.88
CA PRO A 180 -21.77 -0.60 -19.30
C PRO A 180 -21.69 -2.07 -19.72
#